data_AF-A0A957T8Q6-F1
#
_entry.id   AF-A0A957T8Q6-F1
#
_cell.length_a   1.000
_cell.length_b   1.000
_cell.length_c   1.000
_cell.angle_alpha   90.00
_cell.angle_beta   90.00
_cell.angle_gamma   90.00
#
_symmetry.space_group_name_H-M   'P 1'
#
loop_
_entity.id
_entity.type
_entity.pdbx_description
1 polymer ?
#
loop_
_entity_poly.entity_id
_entity_poly.type
_entity_poly.pdbx_seq_one_letter_code
_entity_poly.pdbx_strand_id
1 'polypeptide(L)'
;MSSVRIDLRRLTIVYSAVILIPLVIGLLAELLIDVDFSLIILAGFVSIPLAVFFVVRTALAEMERVVQLVAPSEIEDDQPIDALEGVQPSLHSN
;
A
#
# COMPACT_ATOMS: atom_id res chain seq x y z
N MET A 1 7.27 -1.44 -17.38
CA MET A 1 7.47 -1.67 -15.92
C MET A 1 7.08 -0.41 -15.16
N SER A 2 5.82 -0.27 -14.75
CA SER A 2 5.39 0.88 -13.94
C SER A 2 5.80 0.64 -12.50
N SER A 3 6.88 1.28 -12.06
CA SER A 3 7.24 1.35 -10.64
C SER A 3 6.05 1.93 -9.88
N VAL A 4 5.37 1.12 -9.07
CA VAL A 4 4.37 1.60 -8.10
C VAL A 4 5.13 2.39 -7.04
N ARG A 5 5.42 3.65 -7.33
CA ARG A 5 6.02 4.56 -6.36
C ARG A 5 4.92 4.91 -5.37
N ILE A 6 5.09 4.51 -4.11
CA ILE A 6 4.21 4.96 -3.03
C ILE A 6 4.33 6.46 -2.95
N ASP A 7 3.26 7.15 -3.35
CA ASP A 7 3.18 8.59 -3.32
C ASP A 7 2.96 9.03 -1.87
N LEU A 8 4.07 9.21 -1.13
CA LEU A 8 4.06 9.59 0.28
C LEU A 8 3.16 10.79 0.54
N ARG A 9 3.16 11.76 -0.39
CA ARG A 9 2.30 12.93 -0.32
C ARG A 9 0.83 12.53 -0.32
N ARG A 10 0.43 11.63 -1.21
CA ARG A 10 -0.95 11.11 -1.27
C ARG A 10 -1.31 10.37 0.01
N LEU A 11 -0.40 9.56 0.54
CA LEU A 11 -0.62 8.85 1.80
C LEU A 11 -0.80 9.81 2.98
N THR A 12 0.07 10.82 3.11
CA THR A 12 -0.04 11.85 4.15
C THR A 12 -1.35 12.62 4.02
N ILE A 13 -1.75 13.01 2.81
CA ILE A 13 -3.03 13.70 2.57
C ILE A 13 -4.21 12.81 2.97
N VAL A 14 -4.21 11.54 2.57
CA VAL A 14 -5.30 10.62 2.91
C VAL A 14 -5.36 10.39 4.43
N TYR A 15 -4.23 10.14 5.07
CA TYR A 15 -4.16 9.94 6.52
C TYR A 15 -4.62 11.17 7.30
N SER A 16 -4.15 12.36 6.91
CA SER A 16 -4.57 13.62 7.54
C SER A 16 -6.04 13.92 7.29
N ALA A 17 -6.56 13.67 6.08
CA ALA A 17 -7.99 13.82 5.78
C ALA A 17 -8.85 12.87 6.64
N VAL A 18 -8.42 11.62 6.79
CA VAL A 18 -9.11 10.60 7.60
C VAL A 18 -9.25 11.00 9.06
N ILE A 19 -8.30 11.77 9.60
CA ILE A 19 -8.35 12.27 11.00
C ILE A 19 -9.04 13.63 11.09
N LEU A 20 -8.72 14.55 10.18
CA LEU A 20 -9.23 15.92 10.25
C LEU A 20 -10.71 15.99 9.87
N ILE A 21 -11.17 15.24 8.88
CA ILE A 21 -12.56 15.32 8.42
C ILE A 21 -13.54 14.98 9.55
N PRO A 22 -13.42 13.84 10.26
CA PRO A 22 -14.33 13.53 11.36
C PRO A 22 -14.30 14.59 12.46
N LEU A 23 -13.10 15.07 12.83
CA LEU A 23 -12.95 16.09 13.89
C LEU A 23 -13.56 17.43 13.49
N VAL A 24 -13.35 17.88 12.25
CA VAL A 24 -13.93 19.12 11.73
C VAL A 24 -15.46 18.99 11.64
N ILE A 25 -15.98 17.85 11.19
CA ILE A 25 -17.42 17.57 11.17
C ILE A 25 -17.99 17.60 12.59
N GLY A 26 -17.33 16.94 13.54
CA GLY A 26 -17.71 16.94 14.95
C GLY A 26 -17.78 18.37 15.50
N LEU A 27 -16.71 19.15 15.31
CA LEU A 27 -16.61 20.53 15.76
C LEU A 27 -17.69 21.44 15.14
N LEU A 28 -17.91 21.32 13.83
CA LEU A 28 -18.94 22.10 13.14
C LEU A 28 -20.34 21.72 13.62
N ALA A 29 -20.63 20.44 13.76
CA ALA A 29 -21.92 19.97 14.25
C ALA A 29 -22.19 20.46 15.69
N GLU A 30 -21.16 20.47 16.53
CA GLU A 30 -21.21 20.98 17.89
C GLU A 30 -21.53 22.48 17.92
N LEU A 31 -20.85 23.26 17.09
CA LEU A 31 -21.07 24.70 16.94
C LEU A 31 -22.48 25.03 16.40
N LEU A 32 -23.00 24.21 15.48
CA LEU A 32 -24.31 24.46 14.85
C LEU A 32 -25.50 24.09 15.77
N ILE A 33 -25.32 23.12 16.66
CA ILE A 33 -26.41 22.54 17.47
C ILE A 33 -26.30 22.99 18.95
N ASP A 34 -25.27 23.76 19.30
CA ASP A 34 -25.00 24.29 20.65
C ASP A 34 -25.04 23.20 21.72
N VAL A 35 -24.51 22.04 21.36
CA VAL A 35 -24.35 20.88 22.25
C VAL A 35 -22.97 20.92 22.89
N ASP A 36 -22.87 20.37 24.11
CA ASP A 36 -21.59 20.16 24.78
C ASP A 36 -20.62 19.35 23.90
N PHE A 37 -19.35 19.26 24.34
CA PHE A 37 -18.21 18.57 23.69
C PHE A 37 -18.39 17.06 23.35
N SER A 38 -19.61 16.54 23.33
CA SER A 38 -19.96 15.14 23.06
C SER A 38 -19.70 14.72 21.61
N LEU A 39 -19.93 15.60 20.63
CA LEU A 39 -19.79 15.26 19.21
C LEU A 39 -18.32 15.22 18.79
N ILE A 40 -17.50 16.13 19.31
CA ILE A 40 -16.06 16.09 19.06
C ILE A 40 -15.40 14.86 19.71
N ILE A 41 -15.87 14.46 20.90
CA ILE A 41 -15.40 13.25 21.58
C ILE A 41 -15.76 12.01 20.74
N LEU A 42 -17.01 11.92 20.26
CA LEU A 42 -17.45 10.83 19.40
C LEU A 42 -16.63 10.76 18.09
N ALA A 43 -16.37 11.91 17.46
CA ALA A 43 -15.52 12.01 16.28
C ALA A 43 -14.09 11.51 16.56
N GLY A 44 -13.52 11.86 17.72
CA GLY A 44 -12.23 11.34 18.17
C GLY A 44 -12.23 9.83 18.32
N PHE A 45 -13.25 9.26 18.95
CA PHE A 45 -13.40 7.80 19.10
C PHE A 45 -13.46 7.05 17.77
N VAL A 46 -14.10 7.63 16.74
CA VAL A 46 -14.13 7.03 15.40
C VAL A 46 -12.80 7.22 14.67
N SER A 47 -12.12 8.34 14.89
CA SER A 47 -10.86 8.67 14.21
C SER A 47 -9.70 7.76 14.62
N ILE A 48 -9.65 7.32 15.88
CA ILE A 48 -8.60 6.45 16.41
C ILE A 48 -8.49 5.09 15.68
N PRO A 49 -9.54 4.24 15.61
CA PRO A 49 -9.45 2.96 14.91
C PRO A 49 -9.17 3.14 13.41
N LEU A 50 -9.67 4.23 12.82
CA LEU A 50 -9.43 4.58 11.43
C LEU A 50 -7.93 4.89 11.21
N ALA A 51 -7.33 5.70 12.07
CA ALA A 51 -5.90 5.99 12.02
C ALA A 51 -5.05 4.73 12.19
N VAL A 52 -5.39 3.87 13.16
CA VAL A 52 -4.69 2.59 13.40
C VAL A 52 -4.75 1.70 12.16
N PHE A 53 -5.92 1.55 11.53
CA PHE A 53 -6.07 0.77 10.31
C PHE A 53 -5.12 1.23 9.18
N PHE A 54 -5.06 2.55 8.94
CA PHE A 54 -4.19 3.11 7.92
C PHE A 54 -2.70 2.95 8.24
N VAL A 55 -2.31 3.12 9.51
CA VAL A 55 -0.92 2.91 9.96
C VAL A 55 -0.52 1.45 9.74
N VAL A 56 -1.34 0.49 10.17
CA VAL A 56 -1.06 -0.95 10.00
C VAL A 56 -0.94 -1.30 8.52
N ARG A 57 -1.88 -0.85 7.69
CA ARG A 57 -1.86 -1.12 6.24
C ARG A 57 -0.62 -0.53 5.57
N THR A 58 -0.18 0.65 6.02
CA THR A 58 1.05 1.28 5.53
C THR A 58 2.29 0.50 5.98
N ALA A 59 2.36 0.09 7.24
CA ALA A 59 3.47 -0.68 7.77
C ALA A 59 3.62 -2.02 7.03
N LEU A 60 2.52 -2.72 6.77
CA LEU A 60 2.51 -3.95 5.98
C LEU A 60 2.99 -3.73 4.55
N ALA A 61 2.56 -2.64 3.91
CA ALA A 61 2.99 -2.32 2.55
C ALA A 61 4.50 -2.00 2.49
N GLU A 62 5.05 -1.33 3.51
CA GLU A 62 6.49 -1.07 3.58
C GLU A 62 7.28 -2.34 3.90
N MET A 63 6.75 -3.23 4.75
CA MET A 63 7.36 -4.54 5.00
C MET A 63 7.44 -5.38 3.73
N GLU A 64 6.35 -5.47 2.96
CA GLU A 64 6.32 -6.15 1.66
C GLU A 64 7.40 -5.60 0.70
N ARG A 65 7.56 -4.27 0.69
CA ARG A 65 8.59 -3.61 -0.10
C ARG A 65 10.01 -3.96 0.36
N VAL A 66 10.26 -4.00 1.67
CA VAL A 66 11.56 -4.41 2.21
C VAL A 66 11.84 -5.88 1.86
N VAL A 67 10.84 -6.75 1.95
CA VAL A 67 10.95 -8.16 1.55
C VAL A 67 11.37 -8.26 0.09
N GLN A 68 10.70 -7.56 -0.83
CA GLN A 68 11.06 -7.57 -2.25
C GLN A 68 12.46 -6.99 -2.53
N LEU A 69 12.97 -6.09 -1.69
CA LEU A 69 14.31 -5.53 -1.83
C LEU A 69 15.40 -6.50 -1.35
N VAL A 70 15.13 -7.24 -0.27
CA VAL A 70 16.11 -8.14 0.37
C VAL A 70 16.10 -9.53 -0.26
N ALA A 71 14.94 -9.99 -0.72
CA ALA A 71 14.76 -11.22 -1.47
C ALA A 71 13.91 -10.92 -2.72
N PRO A 72 14.51 -10.31 -3.76
CA PRO A 72 13.82 -10.14 -5.04
C PRO A 72 13.41 -11.52 -5.52
N SER A 73 12.12 -11.74 -5.79
CA SER A 73 11.69 -12.95 -6.48
C SER A 73 12.37 -12.93 -7.84
N GLU A 74 13.37 -13.79 -8.05
CA GLU A 74 13.91 -14.10 -9.36
C GLU A 74 12.74 -14.58 -10.21
N ILE A 75 12.16 -13.68 -11.00
CA ILE A 75 11.44 -14.08 -12.19
C ILE A 75 12.57 -14.53 -13.11
N GLU A 76 12.84 -15.82 -13.00
CA GLU A 76 13.34 -16.73 -14.01
C GLU A 76 13.48 -16.06 -15.37
N ASP A 77 14.72 -16.03 -15.86
CA ASP A 77 15.05 -15.76 -17.24
C ASP A 77 13.96 -16.34 -18.16
N ASP A 78 13.23 -15.46 -18.84
CA ASP A 78 12.49 -15.75 -20.07
C ASP A 78 13.52 -16.03 -21.19
N GLN A 79 14.44 -16.96 -20.95
CA GLN A 79 15.18 -17.65 -22.01
C GLN A 79 14.34 -18.87 -22.37
N PRO A 80 13.62 -18.84 -23.51
CA PRO A 80 12.87 -19.99 -23.96
C PRO A 80 13.82 -21.19 -24.08
N ILE A 81 13.43 -22.31 -23.49
CA ILE A 81 14.11 -23.62 -23.59
C ILE A 81 13.92 -24.20 -25.01
N ASP A 82 14.02 -23.35 -26.04
CA ASP A 82 13.97 -23.72 -27.46
C ASP A 82 15.39 -23.73 -28.09
N ALA A 83 16.41 -23.29 -27.35
CA ALA A 83 17.80 -23.28 -27.83
C ALA A 83 18.56 -24.62 -27.65
N LEU A 84 17.93 -25.66 -27.11
CA LEU A 84 18.54 -26.99 -26.98
C LEU A 84 18.01 -28.03 -27.98
N GLU A 85 17.09 -27.66 -28.86
CA GLU A 85 16.60 -28.50 -29.97
C GLU A 85 17.32 -28.17 -31.29
N GLY A 86 18.64 -27.99 -31.22
CA GLY A 86 19.47 -27.60 -32.37
C GLY A 86 20.75 -28.41 -32.56
N VAL A 87 21.11 -29.31 -31.63
CA VAL A 87 22.29 -30.17 -31.79
C VAL A 87 21.84 -31.50 -32.39
N GLN A 88 21.64 -31.51 -33.71
CA GLN A 88 21.67 -32.75 -34.49
C GLN A 88 23.04 -33.42 -34.25
N PRO A 89 23.10 -34.66 -33.74
CA PRO A 89 24.29 -35.47 -33.91
C PRO A 89 24.28 -35.91 -35.37
N SER A 90 25.05 -35.23 -36.22
CA SER A 90 25.38 -35.73 -37.55
C SER A 90 26.24 -36.99 -37.38
N LEU A 91 25.58 -38.13 -37.15
CA LEU A 91 26.15 -39.45 -37.33
C LEU A 91 26.35 -39.66 -38.83
N HIS A 92 27.46 -39.13 -39.34
CA HIS A 92 27.98 -39.58 -40.63
C HIS A 92 28.68 -40.93 -40.42
N SER A 93 27.91 -41.99 -40.68
CA SER A 93 28.42 -43.31 -41.04
C SER A 93 28.67 -43.32 -42.54
N ASN A 94 29.95 -43.34 -42.92
CA ASN A 94 30.59 -44.11 -44.01
C ASN A 94 31.97 -43.53 -44.34
#